data_AF-A0AA46UQP8-F1
#
_entry.id   AF-A0AA46UQP8-F1
#
_cell.length_a   1.000
_cell.length_b   1.000
_cell.length_c   1.000
_cell.angle_alpha   90.00
_cell.angle_beta   90.00
_cell.angle_gamma   90.00
#
_symmetry.space_group_name_H-M   'P 1'
#
loop_
_entity.id
_entity.type
_entity.pdbx_description
1 polymer ?
#
loop_
_entity_poly.entity_id
_entity_poly.type
_entity_poly.pdbx_seq_one_letter_code
_entity_poly.pdbx_strand_id
1 'polypeptide(L)'
;MNNQVKCFKNDKWEIVDATTLVADDMIFLRDRTYIVTDKPYEFEGKTHIPAKIYEPGDITINLGEKGFDYLHMAMDYTMSSLTDFKDGTFMICDLFDNAFVYSPRLPKDELNEFCKKHIDKYEAFFRKNGYDKYPNSKIKQVEIEKFW
;
A
#
# COMPACT_ATOMS: atom_id res chain seq x y z
N MET A 1 19.40 -19.83 8.72
CA MET A 1 19.32 -18.36 8.66
C MET A 1 17.92 -18.00 8.22
N ASN A 2 17.30 -16.99 8.81
CA ASN A 2 15.91 -16.65 8.47
C ASN A 2 15.93 -15.75 7.21
N ASN A 3 15.94 -16.38 6.03
CA ASN A 3 15.96 -15.70 4.72
C ASN A 3 14.55 -15.21 4.34
N GLN A 4 13.79 -14.69 5.29
CA GLN A 4 12.41 -14.28 5.06
C GLN A 4 12.34 -12.78 4.81
N VAL A 5 11.53 -12.37 3.83
CA VAL A 5 11.27 -10.97 3.52
C VAL A 5 9.79 -10.77 3.20
N LYS A 6 9.27 -9.58 3.52
CA LYS A 6 7.90 -9.19 3.19
C LYS A 6 7.86 -8.77 1.71
N CYS A 7 7.09 -9.46 0.89
CA CYS A 7 6.96 -9.23 -0.55
C CYS A 7 5.50 -8.93 -0.92
N PHE A 8 5.27 -7.97 -1.81
CA PHE A 8 3.94 -7.61 -2.28
C PHE A 8 3.54 -8.51 -3.46
N LYS A 9 2.68 -9.50 -3.19
CA LYS A 9 2.16 -10.44 -4.19
C LYS A 9 0.65 -10.52 -4.09
N ASN A 10 -0.04 -10.52 -5.24
CA ASN A 10 -1.50 -10.61 -5.30
C ASN A 10 -2.19 -9.57 -4.40
N ASP A 11 -1.70 -8.33 -4.44
CA ASP A 11 -2.26 -7.18 -3.70
C ASP A 11 -2.25 -7.33 -2.17
N LYS A 12 -1.30 -8.12 -1.67
CA LYS A 12 -1.05 -8.30 -0.24
C LYS A 12 0.43 -8.46 0.02
N TRP A 13 0.81 -8.14 1.24
CA TRP A 13 2.15 -8.43 1.72
C TRP A 13 2.20 -9.83 2.34
N GLU A 14 3.12 -10.64 1.83
CA GLU A 14 3.34 -12.00 2.27
C GLU A 14 4.79 -12.18 2.71
N ILE A 15 5.02 -13.04 3.70
CA ILE A 15 6.38 -13.44 4.07
C ILE A 15 6.82 -14.54 3.11
N VAL A 16 7.86 -14.26 2.31
CA VAL A 16 8.40 -15.19 1.32
C VAL A 16 9.88 -15.47 1.60
N ASP A 17 10.39 -16.57 1.04
CA ASP A 17 11.81 -16.85 1.03
C ASP A 17 12.52 -15.91 0.04
N ALA A 18 13.51 -15.18 0.53
CA ALA A 18 14.30 -14.21 -0.22
C ALA A 18 14.99 -14.83 -1.44
N THR A 19 15.24 -16.14 -1.48
CA THR A 19 15.86 -16.83 -2.63
C THR A 19 14.88 -17.08 -3.80
N THR A 20 13.58 -16.94 -3.55
CA THR A 20 12.52 -17.14 -4.54
C THR A 20 12.11 -15.86 -5.26
N LEU A 21 12.69 -14.71 -4.87
CA LEU A 21 12.39 -13.43 -5.48
C LEU A 21 12.87 -13.40 -6.94
N VAL A 22 12.12 -12.68 -7.76
CA VAL A 22 12.45 -12.42 -9.16
C VAL A 22 12.51 -10.91 -9.42
N ALA A 23 13.05 -10.51 -10.57
CA ALA A 23 13.03 -9.11 -10.97
C ALA A 23 11.60 -8.56 -10.96
N ASP A 24 11.46 -7.28 -10.59
CA ASP A 24 10.22 -6.55 -10.40
C ASP A 24 9.37 -6.96 -9.18
N ASP A 25 9.77 -7.97 -8.39
CA ASP A 25 9.16 -8.22 -7.08
C ASP A 25 9.37 -6.99 -6.18
N MET A 26 8.29 -6.54 -5.55
CA MET A 26 8.32 -5.45 -4.58
C MET A 26 8.49 -6.02 -3.17
N ILE A 27 9.48 -5.54 -2.42
CA ILE A 27 9.79 -6.01 -1.07
C ILE A 27 9.83 -4.88 -0.05
N PHE A 28 9.44 -5.16 1.18
CA PHE A 28 9.51 -4.23 2.31
C PHE A 28 10.56 -4.74 3.30
N LEU A 29 11.60 -3.94 3.53
CA LEU A 29 12.72 -4.30 4.40
C LEU A 29 13.26 -3.05 5.11
N ARG A 30 13.33 -3.08 6.45
CA ARG A 30 13.83 -1.97 7.28
C ARG A 30 13.13 -0.64 6.96
N ASP A 31 11.79 -0.66 7.02
CA ASP A 31 10.93 0.52 6.89
C ASP A 31 11.06 1.24 5.54
N ARG A 32 11.40 0.48 4.48
CA ARG A 32 11.48 0.96 3.10
C ARG A 32 11.05 -0.11 2.14
N THR A 33 10.48 0.33 1.03
CA THR A 33 10.13 -0.54 -0.10
C THR A 33 11.21 -0.49 -1.18
N TYR A 34 11.49 -1.65 -1.76
CA TYR A 34 12.45 -1.83 -2.83
C TYR A 34 11.83 -2.62 -3.97
N ILE A 35 12.32 -2.40 -5.18
CA ILE A 35 12.05 -3.23 -6.35
C ILE A 35 13.28 -4.09 -6.62
N VAL A 36 13.10 -5.40 -6.63
CA VAL A 36 14.15 -6.37 -6.97
C VAL A 36 14.55 -6.16 -8.42
N THR A 37 15.86 -6.04 -8.67
CA THR A 37 16.39 -5.76 -10.02
C THR A 37 16.94 -7.00 -10.70
N ASP A 38 17.32 -8.04 -9.94
CA ASP A 38 17.89 -9.28 -10.46
C ASP A 38 17.72 -10.42 -9.44
N LYS A 39 18.02 -11.66 -9.85
CA LYS A 39 17.92 -12.84 -9.02
C LYS A 39 18.80 -12.73 -7.76
N PRO A 40 18.25 -12.99 -6.56
CA PRO A 40 19.01 -13.10 -5.33
C PRO A 40 20.13 -14.14 -5.42
N TYR A 41 21.25 -13.86 -4.76
CA TYR A 41 22.41 -14.75 -4.74
C TYR A 41 23.03 -14.85 -3.35
N GLU A 42 23.74 -15.94 -3.10
CA GLU A 42 24.53 -16.09 -1.87
C GLU A 42 25.95 -15.55 -2.08
N PHE A 43 26.40 -14.73 -1.14
CA PHE A 43 27.77 -14.24 -1.09
C PHE A 43 28.20 -14.14 0.37
N GLU A 44 29.39 -14.67 0.69
CA GLU A 44 29.94 -14.71 2.05
C GLU A 44 28.96 -15.28 3.11
N GLY A 45 28.18 -16.29 2.73
CA GLY A 45 27.20 -16.93 3.62
C GLY A 45 25.98 -16.06 3.96
N LYS A 46 25.74 -14.98 3.20
CA LYS A 46 24.56 -14.12 3.31
C LYS A 46 23.79 -14.10 2.00
N THR A 47 22.48 -13.97 2.09
CA THR A 47 21.63 -13.74 0.92
C THR A 47 21.65 -12.26 0.56
N HIS A 48 22.09 -11.96 -0.65
CA HIS A 48 22.06 -10.64 -1.24
C HIS A 48 20.88 -10.54 -2.21
N ILE A 49 20.10 -9.47 -2.07
CA ILE A 49 18.97 -9.17 -2.94
C ILE A 49 19.34 -7.90 -3.73
N PRO A 50 19.68 -8.00 -5.03
CA PRO A 50 19.82 -6.84 -5.90
C PRO A 50 18.50 -6.09 -5.97
N ALA A 51 18.47 -4.85 -5.50
CA ALA A 51 17.26 -4.05 -5.48
C ALA A 51 17.56 -2.56 -5.53
N LYS A 52 16.58 -1.78 -6.01
CA LYS A 52 16.56 -0.31 -5.95
C LYS A 52 15.43 0.15 -5.04
N ILE A 53 15.58 1.33 -4.44
CA ILE A 53 14.49 1.93 -3.66
C ILE A 53 13.29 2.13 -4.60
N TYR A 54 12.10 1.73 -4.13
CA TYR A 54 10.86 2.07 -4.80
C TYR A 54 10.60 3.54 -4.53
N GLU A 55 10.63 4.36 -5.57
CA GLU A 55 10.19 5.75 -5.49
C GLU A 55 8.74 5.78 -5.97
N PRO A 56 7.77 6.16 -5.11
CA PRO A 56 6.40 6.32 -5.56
C PRO A 56 6.36 7.36 -6.68
N GLY A 57 5.59 7.07 -7.74
CA GLY A 57 5.36 8.03 -8.81
C GLY A 57 4.61 9.28 -8.31
N ASP A 58 4.36 10.21 -9.22
CA ASP A 58 3.67 11.46 -8.88
C ASP A 58 2.34 11.21 -8.16
N ILE A 59 2.15 11.91 -7.04
CA ILE A 59 0.86 11.94 -6.34
C ILE A 59 -0.14 12.62 -7.25
N THR A 60 -1.09 11.85 -7.79
CA THR A 60 -2.15 12.40 -8.65
C THR A 60 -3.31 12.89 -7.77
N ILE A 61 -3.38 14.20 -7.56
CA ILE A 61 -4.49 14.85 -6.86
C ILE A 61 -5.53 15.27 -7.91
N ASN A 62 -6.66 14.55 -8.00
CA ASN A 62 -7.79 14.95 -8.83
C ASN A 62 -8.75 15.83 -8.02
N LEU A 63 -8.68 17.14 -8.21
CA LEU A 63 -9.59 18.09 -7.57
C LEU A 63 -10.86 18.26 -8.43
N GLY A 64 -12.00 17.82 -7.92
CA GLY A 64 -13.32 18.17 -8.48
C GLY A 64 -13.84 17.26 -9.60
N GLU A 65 -13.31 16.05 -9.74
CA GLU A 65 -13.87 15.05 -10.65
C GLU A 65 -15.21 14.53 -10.09
N LYS A 66 -16.32 14.97 -10.68
CA LYS A 66 -17.67 14.57 -10.25
C LYS A 66 -17.84 13.06 -10.39
N GLY A 67 -18.31 12.42 -9.32
CA GLY A 67 -18.63 10.99 -9.30
C GLY A 67 -17.67 10.14 -8.45
N PHE A 68 -16.54 10.68 -7.99
CA PHE A 68 -15.55 9.96 -7.17
C PHE A 68 -15.54 10.38 -5.70
N ASP A 69 -16.67 10.90 -5.20
CA ASP A 69 -16.77 11.49 -3.86
C ASP A 69 -16.42 10.47 -2.75
N TYR A 70 -16.85 9.22 -2.89
CA TYR A 70 -16.61 8.18 -1.88
C TYR A 70 -15.17 7.68 -1.88
N LEU A 71 -14.51 7.68 -3.03
CA LEU A 71 -13.08 7.40 -3.13
C LEU A 71 -12.27 8.44 -2.35
N HIS A 72 -12.55 9.73 -2.57
CA HIS A 72 -11.90 10.81 -1.83
C HIS A 72 -12.18 10.73 -0.33
N MET A 73 -13.42 10.45 0.07
CA MET A 73 -13.76 10.26 1.49
C MET A 73 -12.99 9.09 2.12
N ALA A 74 -12.86 7.96 1.43
CA ALA A 74 -12.09 6.82 1.94
C ALA A 74 -10.59 7.14 2.07
N MET A 75 -10.02 7.90 1.12
CA MET A 75 -8.65 8.42 1.22
C MET A 75 -8.49 9.34 2.44
N ASP A 76 -9.43 10.25 2.68
CA ASP A 76 -9.41 11.14 3.85
C ASP A 76 -9.51 10.35 5.18
N TYR A 77 -10.38 9.34 5.23
CA TYR A 77 -10.55 8.50 6.43
C TYR A 77 -9.34 7.60 6.73
N THR A 78 -8.57 7.25 5.71
CA THR A 78 -7.38 6.40 5.85
C THR A 78 -6.08 7.21 5.90
N MET A 79 -6.15 8.49 5.52
CA MET A 79 -4.98 9.36 5.34
C MET A 79 -3.92 8.73 4.44
N SER A 80 -4.38 8.02 3.41
CA SER A 80 -3.56 7.27 2.46
C SER A 80 -3.88 7.71 1.04
N SER A 81 -2.90 7.57 0.16
CA SER A 81 -3.00 7.96 -1.24
C SER A 81 -3.62 6.88 -2.11
N LEU A 82 -4.18 7.31 -3.25
CA LEU A 82 -4.54 6.41 -4.33
C LEU A 82 -3.30 6.04 -5.15
N THR A 83 -2.92 4.78 -5.13
CA THR A 83 -1.86 4.24 -5.98
C THR A 83 -2.44 3.79 -7.32
N ASP A 84 -1.87 4.32 -8.42
CA ASP A 84 -2.13 3.91 -9.80
C ASP A 84 -1.06 2.90 -10.24
N PHE A 85 -1.49 1.68 -10.59
CA PHE A 85 -0.59 0.60 -11.01
C PHE A 85 -0.27 0.61 -12.52
N LYS A 86 -0.74 1.61 -13.27
CA LYS A 86 -0.50 1.80 -14.71
C LYS A 86 -1.04 0.68 -15.61
N ASP A 87 -1.93 -0.16 -15.09
CA ASP A 87 -2.66 -1.18 -15.83
C ASP A 87 -4.18 -0.93 -15.87
N GLY A 88 -4.61 0.28 -15.50
CA GLY A 88 -6.01 0.68 -15.41
C GLY A 88 -6.69 0.39 -14.07
N THR A 89 -5.95 -0.17 -13.11
CA THR A 89 -6.44 -0.45 -11.76
C THR A 89 -5.75 0.43 -10.70
N PHE A 90 -6.47 0.62 -9.59
CA PHE A 90 -6.10 1.52 -8.52
C PHE A 90 -6.33 0.85 -7.17
N MET A 91 -5.62 1.34 -6.15
CA MET A 91 -5.77 0.91 -4.76
C MET A 91 -5.42 2.06 -3.81
N ILE A 92 -6.21 2.25 -2.76
CA ILE A 92 -5.82 3.06 -1.61
C ILE A 92 -4.81 2.27 -0.78
N CYS A 93 -3.54 2.68 -0.84
CA CYS A 93 -2.45 2.02 -0.13
C CYS A 93 -1.21 2.93 -0.01
N ASP A 94 -0.37 2.63 0.97
CA ASP A 94 0.89 3.29 1.24
C ASP A 94 2.04 2.29 1.00
N LEU A 95 2.43 2.14 -0.27
CA LEU A 95 3.47 1.17 -0.63
C LEU A 95 4.88 1.60 -0.25
N PHE A 96 5.14 2.88 0.03
CA PHE A 96 6.49 3.38 0.29
C PHE A 96 6.94 3.24 1.75
N ASP A 97 6.11 3.71 2.69
CA ASP A 97 6.53 3.91 4.09
C ASP A 97 6.15 2.75 5.02
N ASN A 98 4.91 2.27 4.94
CA ASN A 98 4.34 1.39 5.97
C ASN A 98 3.78 0.07 5.42
N ALA A 99 3.68 -0.06 4.09
CA ALA A 99 3.16 -1.25 3.42
C ALA A 99 1.68 -1.56 3.81
N PHE A 100 0.86 -0.56 4.09
CA PHE A 100 -0.55 -0.72 4.42
C PHE A 100 -1.43 -0.66 3.18
N VAL A 101 -2.47 -1.50 3.18
CA VAL A 101 -3.45 -1.63 2.10
C VAL A 101 -4.84 -1.40 2.67
N TYR A 102 -5.57 -0.44 2.13
CA TYR A 102 -6.86 -0.01 2.67
C TYR A 102 -8.04 -0.32 1.76
N SER A 103 -7.80 -0.90 0.58
CA SER A 103 -8.85 -1.28 -0.38
C SER A 103 -8.36 -2.41 -1.29
N PRO A 104 -9.26 -3.12 -2.00
CA PRO A 104 -8.88 -4.00 -3.09
C PRO A 104 -8.33 -3.22 -4.29
N ARG A 105 -7.58 -3.89 -5.16
CA ARG A 105 -7.17 -3.36 -6.46
C ARG A 105 -8.32 -3.49 -7.45
N LEU A 106 -8.85 -2.37 -7.94
CA LEU A 106 -10.00 -2.36 -8.84
C LEU A 106 -9.88 -1.23 -9.87
N PRO A 107 -10.61 -1.30 -11.00
CA PRO A 107 -10.86 -0.12 -11.84
C PRO A 107 -11.43 1.03 -11.01
N LYS A 108 -11.12 2.27 -11.37
CA LYS A 108 -11.44 3.46 -10.54
C LYS A 108 -12.93 3.58 -10.20
N ASP A 109 -13.82 3.34 -11.16
CA ASP A 109 -15.27 3.41 -10.97
C ASP A 109 -15.77 2.33 -9.99
N GLU A 110 -15.27 1.10 -10.15
CA GLU A 110 -15.58 -0.02 -9.26
C GLU A 110 -15.03 0.21 -7.85
N LEU A 111 -13.84 0.80 -7.74
CA LEU A 111 -13.24 1.18 -6.47
C LEU A 111 -14.08 2.23 -5.75
N ASN A 112 -14.62 3.21 -6.46
CA ASN A 112 -15.52 4.21 -5.87
C ASN A 112 -16.83 3.60 -5.36
N GLU A 113 -17.46 2.70 -6.13
CA GLU A 113 -18.65 1.98 -5.66
C GLU A 113 -18.34 1.04 -4.48
N PHE A 114 -17.15 0.42 -4.46
CA PHE A 114 -16.66 -0.33 -3.31
C PHE A 114 -16.54 0.57 -2.08
N CYS A 115 -15.89 1.74 -2.20
CA CYS A 115 -15.74 2.70 -1.12
C CYS A 115 -17.11 3.18 -0.60
N LYS A 116 -18.05 3.46 -1.51
CA LYS A 116 -19.42 3.85 -1.16
C LYS A 116 -20.15 2.77 -0.36
N LYS A 117 -20.06 1.50 -0.79
CA LYS A 117 -20.67 0.36 -0.09
C LYS A 117 -20.10 0.15 1.31
N HIS A 118 -18.85 0.56 1.54
CA HIS A 118 -18.11 0.31 2.78
C HIS A 118 -17.73 1.56 3.56
N ILE A 119 -18.35 2.71 3.26
CA ILE A 119 -17.93 4.00 3.83
C ILE A 119 -18.01 4.01 5.37
N ASP A 120 -19.02 3.37 5.95
CA ASP A 120 -19.19 3.26 7.40
C ASP A 120 -18.00 2.56 8.08
N LYS A 121 -17.33 1.61 7.39
CA LYS A 121 -16.14 0.92 7.92
C LYS A 121 -14.93 1.84 7.96
N TYR A 122 -14.76 2.66 6.92
CA TYR A 122 -13.70 3.68 6.88
C TYR A 122 -13.92 4.75 7.94
N GLU A 123 -15.15 5.23 8.10
CA GLU A 123 -15.48 6.22 9.13
C GLU A 123 -15.25 5.65 10.54
N ALA A 124 -15.68 4.41 10.80
CA ALA A 124 -15.45 3.75 12.08
C ALA A 124 -13.95 3.57 12.36
N PHE A 125 -13.16 3.19 11.35
CA PHE A 125 -11.70 3.12 11.45
C PHE A 125 -11.10 4.48 11.81
N PHE A 126 -11.48 5.56 11.12
CA PHE A 126 -11.01 6.92 11.38
C PHE A 126 -11.30 7.36 12.83
N ARG A 127 -12.57 7.19 13.27
CA ARG A 127 -13.01 7.57 14.62
C ARG A 127 -12.29 6.77 15.71
N LYS A 128 -12.07 5.46 15.48
CA LYS A 128 -11.37 4.57 16.42
C LYS A 128 -9.91 4.99 16.63
N ASN A 129 -9.23 5.41 15.56
CA ASN A 129 -7.82 5.79 15.61
C ASN A 129 -7.59 7.26 16.00
N GLY A 130 -8.67 8.02 16.20
CA GLY A 130 -8.62 9.35 16.81
C GLY A 130 -7.98 10.41 15.92
N TYR A 131 -8.05 10.25 14.60
CA TYR A 131 -7.48 11.21 13.64
C TYR A 131 -8.13 12.60 13.73
N ASP A 132 -9.37 12.68 14.21
CA ASP A 132 -10.08 13.90 14.60
C ASP A 132 -9.48 14.62 15.83
N LYS A 133 -8.70 13.92 16.66
CA LYS A 133 -8.18 14.41 17.96
C LYS A 133 -6.75 14.94 17.88
N TYR A 134 -6.11 14.80 16.72
CA TYR A 134 -4.68 15.04 16.54
C TYR A 134 -4.38 15.95 15.33
N PRO A 135 -4.93 17.17 15.27
CA PRO A 135 -4.78 18.05 14.10
C PRO A 135 -3.33 18.51 13.84
N ASN A 136 -2.43 18.44 14.84
CA ASN A 136 -1.07 18.96 14.77
C ASN A 136 0.04 17.97 15.18
N SER A 137 -0.28 16.69 15.39
CA SER A 137 0.75 15.68 15.70
C SER A 137 1.00 14.79 14.49
N LYS A 138 2.18 14.15 14.46
CA LYS A 138 2.44 13.07 13.50
C LYS A 138 1.40 11.98 13.75
N ILE A 139 0.42 11.92 12.85
CA ILE A 139 -0.62 10.92 12.90
C ILE A 139 0.06 9.57 12.67
N LYS A 140 -0.08 8.67 13.65
CA LYS A 140 0.41 7.31 13.49
C LYS A 140 -0.53 6.62 12.50
N GLN A 141 -0.03 6.31 11.30
CA GLN A 141 -0.75 5.46 10.37
C GLN A 141 -0.91 4.07 10.99
N VAL A 142 -2.08 3.47 10.80
CA VAL A 142 -2.46 2.17 11.37
C VAL A 142 -3.04 1.32 10.26
N GLU A 143 -2.69 0.04 10.22
CA GLU A 143 -3.29 -0.90 9.28
C GLU A 143 -4.78 -1.08 9.58
N ILE A 144 -5.61 -1.07 8.53
CA ILE A 144 -7.03 -1.44 8.65
C ILE A 144 -7.19 -2.96 8.53
N GLU A 145 -8.08 -3.54 9.32
CA GLU A 145 -8.46 -4.94 9.14
C GLU A 145 -9.17 -5.10 7.78
N LYS A 146 -8.71 -6.06 6.97
CA LYS A 146 -9.33 -6.34 5.67
C LYS A 146 -10.76 -6.81 5.86
N PHE A 147 -11.68 -6.22 5.11
CA PHE A 147 -13.11 -6.45 5.24
C PHE A 147 -13.81 -6.79 3.92
N TRP A 148 -12.99 -7.13 2.92
CA TRP A 148 -13.32 -7.55 1.57
C TRP A 148 -12.73 -8.93 1.30
#